data_AF-A0A3S3UAW1-F1
#
_entry.id   AF-A0A3S3UAW1-F1
#
_cell.length_a   1.000
_cell.length_b   1.000
_cell.length_c   1.000
_cell.angle_alpha   90.00
_cell.angle_beta   90.00
_cell.angle_gamma   90.00
#
_symmetry.space_group_name_H-M   'P 1'
#
loop_
_entity.id
_entity.type
_entity.pdbx_description
1 polymer ?
#
loop_
_entity_poly.entity_id
_entity_poly.type
_entity_poly.pdbx_seq_one_letter_code
_entity_poly.pdbx_strand_id
1 'polypeptide(L)' 'MATHGGRVDQAVVQMRIWVQSAYDASVVWTNRVDVKVSPESVLADNQYDTLFEHAIRKATTALMDNFVLYGLP' A
#
# COMPACT_ATOMS: atom_id res chain seq x y z
N MET A 1 37.58 -8.47 -8.80
CA MET A 1 36.93 -7.28 -8.20
C MET A 1 35.44 -7.42 -8.43
N ALA A 2 34.66 -7.60 -7.36
CA ALA A 2 33.25 -7.94 -7.45
C ALA A 2 32.40 -6.66 -7.35
N THR A 3 31.73 -6.28 -8.42
CA THR A 3 30.74 -5.21 -8.45
C THR A 3 29.36 -5.80 -8.18
N HIS A 4 29.07 -6.18 -6.93
CA HIS A 4 27.70 -6.47 -6.51
C HIS A 4 26.98 -5.14 -6.25
N GLY A 5 26.60 -4.46 -7.33
CA GLY A 5 25.66 -3.35 -7.26
C GLY A 5 24.32 -3.90 -6.79
N GLY A 6 24.08 -3.87 -5.48
CA GLY A 6 22.91 -4.43 -4.83
C GLY A 6 21.64 -3.76 -5.33
N ARG A 7 20.93 -4.41 -6.25
CA ARG A 7 19.51 -4.16 -6.44
C ARG A 7 18.83 -4.65 -5.16
N VAL A 8 18.45 -3.70 -4.31
CA VAL A 8 17.48 -3.96 -3.25
C VAL A 8 16.14 -4.03 -3.97
N ASP A 9 15.64 -5.24 -4.18
CA ASP A 9 14.34 -5.45 -4.79
C ASP A 9 13.28 -4.78 -3.90
N GLN A 10 12.66 -3.72 -4.42
CA GLN A 10 11.61 -2.99 -3.72
C GLN A 10 10.25 -3.60 -4.07
N ALA A 11 9.46 -3.94 -3.05
CA ALA A 11 8.06 -4.27 -3.23
C ALA A 11 7.27 -2.96 -3.40
N VAL A 12 6.59 -2.81 -4.53
CA VAL A 12 5.69 -1.67 -4.78
C VAL A 12 4.26 -2.17 -4.75
N VAL A 13 3.47 -1.63 -3.82
CA VAL A 13 2.03 -1.89 -3.71
C VAL A 13 1.29 -0.64 -4.14
N GLN A 14 0.51 -0.75 -5.22
CA GLN A 14 -0.45 0.27 -5.61
C GLN A 14 -1.83 -0.19 -5.17
N MET A 15 -2.53 0.64 -4.41
CA MET A 15 -3.86 0.33 -3.91
C MET A 15 -4.84 1.45 -4.24
N ARG A 16 -6.04 1.05 -4.66
CA ARG A 16 -7.18 1.94 -4.89
C ARG A 16 -8.38 1.43 -4.13
N ILE A 17 -9.11 2.34 -3.49
CA ILE A 17 -10.37 2.04 -2.82
C ILE A 17 -11.46 2.94 -3.40
N TRP A 18 -12.65 2.36 -3.54
CA TRP A 18 -13.90 3.06 -3.84
C TRP A 18 -14.86 2.84 -2.68
N VAL A 19 -15.45 3.91 -2.18
CA VAL A 19 -16.54 3.84 -1.20
C VAL A 19 -17.84 4.10 -1.93
N GLN A 20 -18.81 3.21 -1.74
CA GLN A 20 -20.09 3.23 -2.40
C GLN A 20 -21.20 3.39 -1.36
N SER A 21 -22.16 4.28 -1.65
CA SER A 21 -23.38 4.40 -0.87
C SER A 21 -24.20 3.11 -0.97
N ALA A 22 -24.59 2.57 0.18
CA ALA A 22 -25.42 1.37 0.25
C ALA A 22 -26.89 1.63 -0.15
N TYR A 23 -27.31 2.90 -0.24
CA TYR A 23 -28.69 3.27 -0.55
C TYR A 23 -28.99 3.28 -2.06
N ASP A 24 -28.03 3.78 -2.85
CA ASP A 24 -28.23 4.05 -4.29
C ASP A 24 -27.08 3.52 -5.16
N ALA A 25 -26.10 2.84 -4.56
CA ALA A 25 -24.91 2.33 -5.24
C ALA A 25 -24.07 3.43 -5.92
N SER A 26 -24.22 4.70 -5.53
CA SER A 26 -23.36 5.78 -6.04
C SER A 26 -21.96 5.69 -5.40
N VAL A 27 -20.91 5.97 -6.20
CA VAL A 27 -19.55 6.09 -5.66
C VAL A 27 -19.42 7.46 -5.01
N VAL A 28 -19.25 7.49 -3.70
CA VAL A 28 -19.16 8.73 -2.92
C VAL A 28 -17.73 9.20 -2.71
N TRP A 29 -16.76 8.29 -2.82
CA TRP A 29 -15.35 8.62 -2.66
C TRP A 29 -14.45 7.62 -3.39
N THR A 30 -13.33 8.12 -3.92
CA THR A 30 -12.26 7.28 -4.46
C THR A 30 -10.91 7.93 -4.23
N ASN A 31 -9.91 7.12 -3.91
CA ASN A 31 -8.53 7.57 -3.84
C ASN A 31 -7.57 6.41 -4.14
N ARG A 32 -6.32 6.75 -4.46
CA ARG A 32 -5.23 5.81 -4.76
C ARG A 32 -3.98 6.19 -3.99
N VAL A 33 -3.26 5.19 -3.50
CA VAL A 33 -1.94 5.36 -2.89
C VAL A 33 -0.95 4.37 -3.48
N ASP A 34 0.30 4.82 -3.62
CA ASP A 34 1.43 4.00 -4.02
C ASP A 34 2.39 3.89 -2.83
N VAL A 35 2.56 2.67 -2.31
CA VAL A 35 3.44 2.38 -1.17
C VAL A 35 4.63 1.56 -1.66
N LYS A 36 5.83 2.07 -1.40
CA LYS A 36 7.09 1.35 -1.68
C LYS A 36 7.68 0.85 -0.38
N VAL A 37 8.00 -0.44 -0.31
CA VAL A 37 8.66 -1.07 0.83
C VAL A 37 9.93 -1.76 0.35
N SER A 38 11.02 -1.57 1.08
CA SER A 38 12.32 -2.21 0.81
C SER A 38 12.62 -3.21 1.93
N PRO A 39 13.15 -4.40 1.63
CA PRO A 39 13.63 -5.32 2.65
C PRO A 39 14.82 -4.74 3.42
N GLU A 40 14.91 -5.05 4.71
CA GLU A 40 16.04 -4.61 5.54
C GLU A 40 17.30 -5.49 5.31
N SER A 41 17.16 -6.67 4.66
CA SER A 41 18.29 -7.60 4.42
C SER A 41 18.08 -8.50 3.19
N VAL A 42 19.18 -9.05 2.64
CA VAL A 42 19.24 -9.93 1.45
C VAL A 42 18.88 -11.40 1.78
N LEU A 43 18.88 -11.78 3.06
CA LEU A 43 18.62 -13.17 3.54
C LEU A 43 17.14 -13.46 3.85
N ALA A 44 16.23 -12.73 3.24
CA ALA A 44 14.94 -12.38 3.85
C ALA A 44 13.70 -12.92 3.14
N ASP A 45 13.71 -14.19 2.71
CA ASP A 45 12.57 -14.82 2.05
C ASP A 45 11.27 -14.72 2.88
N ASN A 46 11.36 -14.89 4.21
CA ASN A 46 10.22 -14.72 5.13
C ASN A 46 9.81 -13.25 5.37
N GLN A 47 10.64 -12.27 5.00
CA GLN A 47 10.27 -10.86 5.15
C GLN A 47 9.42 -10.37 3.99
N TYR A 48 9.46 -10.99 2.80
CA TYR A 48 8.70 -10.50 1.66
C TYR A 48 7.19 -10.46 1.93
N ASP A 49 6.60 -11.55 2.42
CA ASP A 49 5.18 -11.61 2.78
C ASP A 49 4.83 -10.60 3.89
N THR A 50 5.70 -10.49 4.90
CA THR A 50 5.54 -9.56 6.01
C THR A 50 5.61 -8.09 5.53
N LEU A 51 6.56 -7.76 4.66
CA LEU A 51 6.73 -6.43 4.07
C LEU A 51 5.55 -6.07 3.17
N PHE A 52 5.02 -7.04 2.43
CA PHE A 52 3.83 -6.87 1.61
C PHE A 52 2.58 -6.65 2.46
N GLU A 53 2.41 -7.42 3.54
CA GLU A 53 1.32 -7.21 4.50
C GLU A 53 1.41 -5.82 5.15
N HIS A 54 2.61 -5.40 5.55
CA HIS A 54 2.84 -4.05 6.08
C HIS A 54 2.53 -2.96 5.04
N ALA A 55 2.92 -3.16 3.78
CA ALA A 55 2.62 -2.23 2.68
C ALA A 55 1.11 -2.08 2.47
N ILE A 56 0.40 -3.21 2.42
CA ILE A 56 -1.06 -3.26 2.30
C ILE A 56 -1.72 -2.56 3.49
N ARG A 57 -1.32 -2.89 4.72
CA ARG A 57 -1.88 -2.28 5.94
C ARG A 57 -1.67 -0.76 5.94
N LYS A 58 -0.46 -0.31 5.60
CA LYS A 58 -0.13 1.12 5.50
C LYS A 58 -0.96 1.82 4.41
N ALA A 59 -1.11 1.19 3.24
CA ALA A 59 -1.92 1.72 2.15
C ALA A 59 -3.40 1.85 2.57
N THR A 60 -3.96 0.81 3.19
CA THR A 60 -5.35 0.80 3.67
C THR A 60 -5.57 1.86 4.74
N THR A 61 -4.71 1.96 5.77
CA THR A 61 -4.82 2.99 6.81
C THR A 61 -4.78 4.39 6.20
N ALA A 62 -3.83 4.68 5.31
CA ALA A 62 -3.74 6.00 4.68
C ALA A 62 -4.99 6.36 3.86
N LEU A 63 -5.55 5.39 3.12
CA LEU A 63 -6.76 5.60 2.33
C LEU A 63 -8.00 5.77 3.22
N MET A 64 -8.14 4.97 4.29
CA MET A 64 -9.26 5.06 5.22
C MET A 64 -9.22 6.33 6.06
N ASP A 65 -8.06 6.72 6.58
CA ASP A 65 -7.89 7.99 7.32
C ASP A 65 -8.25 9.18 6.42
N ASN A 66 -7.81 9.16 5.16
CA ASN A 66 -8.17 10.20 4.19
C ASN A 66 -9.69 10.24 3.93
N PHE A 67 -10.33 9.07 3.79
CA PHE A 67 -11.78 9.00 3.62
C PHE A 67 -12.53 9.54 4.85
N VAL A 68 -12.13 9.17 6.06
CA VAL A 68 -12.79 9.63 7.29
C VAL A 68 -12.62 11.13 7.50
N LEU A 69 -11.43 11.68 7.21
CA LEU A 69 -11.13 13.10 7.42
C LEU A 69 -11.74 14.02 6.37
N TYR A 70 -11.85 13.57 5.11
CA TYR A 70 -12.16 14.45 3.98
C TYR A 70 -13.22 13.92 3.01
N GLY A 71 -13.61 12.65 3.14
CA GLY A 71 -14.53 11.97 2.22
C GLY A 71 -15.94 11.79 2.77
N LEU A 72 -16.18 12.10 4.04
CA LEU A 72 -17.52 12.11 4.64
C LEU A 72 -18.12 13.52 4.51
N PRO A 73 -19.41 13.62 4.13
CA PRO A 73 -20.13 14.90 4.04
C PRO A 73 -20.38 15.55 5.40
#